data_AF-A2F8P9-F1
#
_entry.id   AF-A2F8P9-F1
#
_cell.length_a   1.000
_cell.length_b   1.000
_cell.length_c   1.000
_cell.angle_alpha   90.00
_cell.angle_beta   90.00
_cell.angle_gamma   90.00
#
_symmetry.space_group_name_H-M   'P 1'
#
loop_
_entity.id
_entity.type
_entity.pdbx_description
1 polymer ?
#
loop_
_entity_poly.entity_id
_entity_poly.type
_entity_poly.pdbx_seq_one_letter_code
_entity_poly.pdbx_strand_id
1 'polypeptide(L)'
;MDYEARLNKEYMLHCLNILAHFDGVNLPAGVTEIKAAGGQNEKLPVYFIASEGNDYFVCTRGATDANDFEIVLEIDLVPFLNGKAHKGILDAARKIVEDNEEILKQCKGQIHVIGHSLGAATSIGVSTVLRLEKHYTNVDCYNFAQFPVFSKEIADQTRDWMTSVIYGEDIVPKVTNKNVSMPLNAMAPPGPNQAQAIQGLKSTIAGMMQNIVAGQGVTDKQQLNNVAAVLDVKLDKLVEMATNVDPQSPTLSGTLLHVVQRTDYWTGVTSYHVIPYDENMGINFFGLMIGVQQHYIKFYSQVLHKAYDKQEAPAAKEPTAGLDLD
;
A
#
# COMPACT_ATOMS: atom_id res chain seq x y z
N MET A 1 -1.27 19.05 -13.52
CA MET A 1 -1.98 18.79 -12.25
C MET A 1 -1.00 19.17 -11.15
N ASP A 2 -1.41 20.00 -10.20
CA ASP A 2 -0.55 20.33 -9.06
C ASP A 2 -0.60 19.15 -8.09
N TYR A 3 0.44 18.33 -8.10
CA TYR A 3 0.56 17.15 -7.25
C TYR A 3 0.71 17.53 -5.77
N GLU A 4 1.23 18.72 -5.47
CA GLU A 4 1.33 19.24 -4.12
C GLU A 4 -0.04 19.65 -3.59
N ALA A 5 -0.89 20.27 -4.41
CA ALA A 5 -2.28 20.57 -4.03
C ALA A 5 -3.11 19.31 -3.72
N ARG A 6 -2.77 18.16 -4.31
CA ARG A 6 -3.40 16.86 -3.99
C ARG A 6 -2.84 16.20 -2.73
N LEU A 7 -1.59 16.48 -2.37
CA LEU A 7 -1.00 16.05 -1.12
C LEU A 7 -1.35 17.10 -0.06
N ASN A 8 -2.57 17.04 0.50
CA ASN A 8 -2.88 17.83 1.68
C ASN A 8 -2.11 17.24 2.87
N LYS A 9 -0.96 17.84 3.23
CA LYS A 9 -0.03 17.35 4.27
C LYS A 9 -0.77 17.02 5.57
N GLU A 10 -1.46 18.00 6.10
CA GLU A 10 -2.12 17.92 7.40
C GLU A 10 -3.13 16.79 7.38
N TYR A 11 -3.86 16.67 6.28
CA TYR A 11 -4.84 15.62 6.10
C TYR A 11 -4.22 14.21 5.98
N MET A 12 -3.14 14.05 5.21
CA MET A 12 -2.43 12.77 5.09
C MET A 12 -1.83 12.31 6.42
N LEU A 13 -1.26 13.25 7.18
CA LEU A 13 -0.75 12.99 8.52
C LEU A 13 -1.88 12.64 9.48
N HIS A 14 -3.04 13.30 9.37
CA HIS A 14 -4.24 12.96 10.14
C HIS A 14 -4.71 11.53 9.83
N CYS A 15 -4.78 11.13 8.56
CA CYS A 15 -5.09 9.75 8.18
C CYS A 15 -4.11 8.74 8.80
N LEU A 16 -2.80 9.04 8.77
CA LEU A 16 -1.80 8.16 9.38
C LEU A 16 -1.94 8.08 10.90
N ASN A 17 -2.29 9.18 11.57
CA ASN A 17 -2.54 9.20 13.01
C ASN A 17 -3.78 8.38 13.39
N ILE A 18 -4.83 8.40 12.55
CA ILE A 18 -6.00 7.52 12.72
C ILE A 18 -5.58 6.05 12.52
N LEU A 19 -4.80 5.74 11.49
CA LEU A 19 -4.31 4.36 11.24
C LEU A 19 -3.41 3.83 12.37
N ALA A 20 -2.67 4.70 13.05
CA ALA A 20 -1.86 4.31 14.21
C ALA A 20 -2.70 3.75 15.37
N HIS A 21 -4.03 3.89 15.33
CA HIS A 21 -4.93 3.25 16.28
C HIS A 21 -4.81 1.72 16.29
N PHE A 22 -4.51 1.11 15.14
CA PHE A 22 -4.24 -0.34 15.07
C PHE A 22 -3.02 -0.77 15.91
N ASP A 23 -2.09 0.15 16.17
CA ASP A 23 -0.90 -0.07 16.98
C ASP A 23 -1.11 0.29 18.47
N GLY A 24 -2.37 0.49 18.89
CA GLY A 24 -2.74 0.84 20.26
C GLY A 24 -2.54 2.32 20.61
N VAL A 25 -2.30 3.18 19.62
CA VAL A 25 -2.29 4.63 19.81
C VAL A 25 -3.73 5.13 19.97
N ASN A 26 -3.97 6.10 20.84
CA ASN A 26 -5.31 6.69 20.96
C ASN A 26 -5.69 7.43 19.67
N LEU A 27 -6.96 7.36 19.28
CA LEU A 27 -7.49 8.15 18.17
C LEU A 27 -7.26 9.66 18.42
N PRO A 28 -7.04 10.46 17.35
CA PRO A 28 -6.92 11.91 17.47
C PRO A 28 -8.12 12.55 18.18
N ALA A 29 -7.90 13.69 18.84
CA ALA A 29 -8.96 14.41 19.51
C ALA A 29 -10.09 14.78 18.53
N GLY A 30 -11.33 14.44 18.86
CA GLY A 30 -12.49 14.65 17.99
C GLY A 30 -12.88 13.45 17.13
N VAL A 31 -11.98 12.47 16.99
CA VAL A 31 -12.24 11.21 16.29
C VAL A 31 -12.76 10.17 17.27
N THR A 32 -13.89 9.53 16.95
CA THR A 32 -14.54 8.51 17.80
C THR A 32 -14.75 7.22 17.04
N GLU A 33 -14.29 6.08 17.57
CA GLU A 33 -14.60 4.77 16.99
C GLU A 33 -16.10 4.48 17.13
N ILE A 34 -16.74 4.12 16.01
CA ILE A 34 -18.14 3.67 15.93
C ILE A 34 -18.21 2.15 16.04
N LYS A 35 -17.31 1.45 15.35
CA LYS A 35 -17.30 -0.02 15.25
C LYS A 35 -15.91 -0.51 14.86
N ALA A 36 -15.47 -1.61 15.46
CA ALA A 36 -14.35 -2.44 14.98
C ALA A 36 -14.85 -3.85 14.66
N ALA A 37 -14.30 -4.47 13.61
CA ALA A 37 -14.68 -5.81 13.15
C ALA A 37 -13.55 -6.45 12.30
N GLY A 38 -13.82 -7.63 11.74
CA GLY A 38 -12.88 -8.39 10.91
C GLY A 38 -11.99 -9.35 11.70
N GLY A 39 -10.88 -9.75 11.08
CA GLY A 39 -9.96 -10.77 11.60
C GLY A 39 -10.34 -12.20 11.19
N GLN A 40 -9.62 -13.18 11.76
CA GLN A 40 -9.65 -14.58 11.33
C GLN A 40 -11.04 -15.22 11.29
N ASN A 41 -11.90 -14.91 12.27
CA ASN A 41 -13.23 -15.51 12.36
C ASN A 41 -14.16 -15.06 11.24
N GLU A 42 -14.01 -13.81 10.79
CA GLU A 42 -14.82 -13.22 9.73
C GLU A 42 -14.20 -13.38 8.35
N LYS A 43 -12.94 -13.85 8.29
CA LYS A 43 -12.12 -13.94 7.09
C LYS A 43 -11.97 -12.61 6.35
N LEU A 44 -11.79 -11.55 7.13
CA LEU A 44 -11.60 -10.18 6.65
C LEU A 44 -10.34 -9.60 7.30
N PRO A 45 -9.69 -8.60 6.66
CA PRO A 45 -8.71 -7.81 7.39
C PRO A 45 -9.40 -7.12 8.56
N VAL A 46 -8.66 -6.88 9.64
CA VAL A 46 -9.17 -6.09 10.76
C VAL A 46 -9.43 -4.66 10.27
N TYR A 47 -10.60 -4.12 10.57
CA TYR A 47 -11.00 -2.77 10.20
C TYR A 47 -11.80 -2.11 11.31
N PHE A 48 -11.85 -0.79 11.30
CA PHE A 48 -12.78 -0.02 12.12
C PHE A 48 -13.38 1.13 11.32
N ILE A 49 -14.54 1.60 11.78
CA ILE A 49 -15.19 2.82 11.32
C ILE A 49 -15.13 3.83 12.47
N ALA A 50 -14.66 5.03 12.18
CA ALA A 50 -14.67 6.15 13.11
C ALA A 50 -15.42 7.35 12.53
N SER A 51 -15.86 8.27 13.38
CA SER A 51 -16.42 9.56 12.98
C SER A 51 -15.59 10.73 13.49
N GLU A 52 -15.59 11.81 12.73
CA GLU A 52 -15.10 13.12 13.13
C GLU A 52 -16.08 14.18 12.63
N GLY A 53 -16.86 14.76 13.53
CA GLY A 53 -17.97 15.64 13.14
C GLY A 53 -18.99 14.91 12.25
N ASN A 54 -19.11 15.32 10.99
CA ASN A 54 -20.02 14.72 10.02
C ASN A 54 -19.35 13.68 9.10
N ASP A 55 -18.02 13.59 9.15
CA ASP A 55 -17.21 12.74 8.28
C ASP A 55 -16.95 11.38 8.94
N TYR A 56 -16.91 10.33 8.13
CA TYR A 56 -16.63 8.96 8.57
C TYR A 56 -15.32 8.47 7.98
N PHE A 57 -14.56 7.70 8.75
CA PHE A 57 -13.32 7.07 8.34
C PHE A 57 -13.49 5.56 8.35
N VAL A 58 -13.34 4.92 7.19
CA VAL A 58 -13.27 3.45 7.07
C VAL A 58 -11.80 3.07 7.01
N CYS A 59 -11.29 2.52 8.10
CA CYS A 59 -9.87 2.28 8.30
C CYS A 59 -9.60 0.78 8.25
N THR A 60 -8.68 0.32 7.39
CA THR A 60 -8.30 -1.09 7.32
C THR A 60 -6.82 -1.29 7.64
N ARG A 61 -6.54 -2.31 8.46
CA ARG A 61 -5.19 -2.67 8.91
C ARG A 61 -4.39 -3.35 7.80
N GLY A 62 -3.07 -3.22 7.86
CA GLY A 62 -2.14 -4.07 7.11
C GLY A 62 -2.20 -5.55 7.54
N ALA A 63 -1.49 -6.41 6.79
CA ALA A 63 -1.45 -7.83 7.03
C ALA A 63 -0.60 -8.17 8.26
N THR A 64 -1.16 -8.92 9.21
CA THR A 64 -0.44 -9.37 10.42
C THR A 64 -0.64 -10.86 10.73
N ASP A 65 -1.70 -11.49 10.22
CA ASP A 65 -1.98 -12.89 10.53
C ASP A 65 -2.25 -13.74 9.28
N ALA A 66 -2.33 -15.06 9.44
CA ALA A 66 -2.46 -15.99 8.32
C ALA A 66 -3.70 -15.73 7.44
N ASN A 67 -4.81 -15.27 8.02
CA ASN A 67 -6.00 -14.94 7.25
C ASN A 67 -5.77 -13.73 6.34
N ASP A 68 -5.06 -12.72 6.83
CA ASP A 68 -4.66 -11.57 6.01
C ASP A 68 -3.85 -12.03 4.78
N PHE A 69 -2.96 -13.01 4.94
CA PHE A 69 -2.21 -13.59 3.83
C PHE A 69 -3.04 -14.45 2.90
N GLU A 70 -4.06 -15.16 3.39
CA GLU A 70 -5.01 -15.84 2.50
C GLU A 70 -5.68 -14.85 1.54
N ILE A 71 -6.03 -13.65 2.05
CA ILE A 71 -6.62 -12.58 1.23
C ILE A 71 -5.60 -12.05 0.20
N VAL A 72 -4.38 -11.74 0.65
CA VAL A 72 -3.29 -11.26 -0.24
C VAL A 72 -2.94 -12.29 -1.32
N LEU A 73 -2.98 -13.57 -0.98
CA LEU A 73 -2.54 -14.66 -1.87
C LEU A 73 -3.67 -15.24 -2.73
N GLU A 74 -4.90 -14.75 -2.56
CA GLU A 74 -6.02 -15.02 -3.46
C GLU A 74 -5.95 -14.13 -4.71
N ILE A 75 -4.84 -14.29 -5.43
CA ILE A 75 -4.34 -13.48 -6.55
C ILE A 75 -5.07 -13.70 -7.88
N ASP A 76 -6.08 -14.58 -7.89
CA ASP A 76 -6.90 -14.81 -9.08
C ASP A 76 -7.57 -13.48 -9.50
N LEU A 77 -7.59 -13.22 -10.80
CA LEU A 77 -8.25 -12.03 -11.35
C LEU A 77 -9.67 -12.38 -11.76
N VAL A 78 -10.65 -11.71 -11.17
CA VAL A 78 -12.07 -11.92 -11.46
C VAL A 78 -12.66 -10.73 -12.22
N PRO A 79 -13.67 -10.94 -13.08
CA PRO A 79 -14.38 -9.85 -13.74
C PRO A 79 -14.96 -8.87 -12.73
N PHE A 80 -14.76 -7.58 -12.96
CA PHE A 80 -15.31 -6.50 -12.16
C PHE A 80 -15.59 -5.33 -13.10
N LEU A 81 -16.83 -4.82 -13.14
CA LEU A 81 -17.26 -3.76 -14.06
C LEU A 81 -16.79 -4.01 -15.52
N ASN A 82 -15.99 -3.09 -16.08
CA ASN A 82 -15.41 -3.17 -17.43
C ASN A 82 -13.98 -3.73 -17.45
N GLY A 83 -13.50 -4.32 -16.36
CA GLY A 83 -12.14 -4.81 -16.20
C GLY A 83 -12.05 -6.04 -15.30
N LYS A 84 -10.92 -6.17 -14.59
CA LYS A 84 -10.67 -7.23 -13.63
C LYS A 84 -10.21 -6.67 -12.29
N ALA A 85 -10.43 -7.44 -11.22
CA ALA A 85 -9.96 -7.13 -9.89
C ALA A 85 -9.31 -8.35 -9.23
N HIS A 86 -8.38 -8.10 -8.32
CA HIS A 86 -7.84 -9.08 -7.40
C HIS A 86 -8.96 -9.67 -6.54
N LYS A 87 -9.21 -10.98 -6.66
CA LYS A 87 -10.37 -11.65 -6.04
C LYS A 87 -10.43 -11.46 -4.53
N GLY A 88 -9.35 -11.76 -3.80
CA GLY A 88 -9.33 -11.64 -2.34
C GLY A 88 -9.70 -10.23 -1.85
N ILE A 89 -9.18 -9.20 -2.51
CA ILE A 89 -9.46 -7.80 -2.17
C ILE A 89 -10.89 -7.39 -2.52
N LEU A 90 -11.40 -7.79 -3.69
CA LEU A 90 -12.78 -7.46 -4.07
C LEU A 90 -13.80 -8.14 -3.15
N ASP A 91 -13.58 -9.41 -2.80
CA ASP A 91 -14.45 -10.17 -1.90
C ASP A 91 -14.48 -9.51 -0.50
N ALA A 92 -13.30 -9.18 0.05
CA ALA A 92 -13.19 -8.49 1.33
C ALA A 92 -13.86 -7.11 1.31
N ALA A 93 -13.65 -6.35 0.24
CA ALA A 93 -14.22 -5.02 0.08
C ALA A 93 -15.76 -5.02 0.05
N ARG A 94 -16.35 -5.91 -0.76
CA ARG A 94 -17.82 -6.05 -0.82
C ARG A 94 -18.40 -6.43 0.54
N LYS A 95 -17.77 -7.38 1.23
CA LYS A 95 -18.22 -7.82 2.55
C LYS A 95 -18.16 -6.69 3.58
N ILE A 96 -17.08 -5.90 3.61
CA ILE A 96 -16.97 -4.73 4.49
C ILE A 96 -18.07 -3.70 4.16
N VAL A 97 -18.34 -3.44 2.89
CA VAL A 97 -19.41 -2.51 2.49
C VAL A 97 -20.79 -3.04 2.91
N GLU A 98 -21.07 -4.31 2.67
CA GLU A 98 -22.33 -4.96 3.02
C GLU A 98 -22.58 -4.96 4.53
N ASP A 99 -21.58 -5.31 5.33
CA ASP A 99 -21.69 -5.39 6.80
C ASP A 99 -21.89 -4.04 7.50
N ASN A 100 -21.63 -2.95 6.78
CA ASN A 100 -21.65 -1.60 7.33
C ASN A 100 -22.54 -0.64 6.54
N GLU A 101 -23.36 -1.14 5.60
CA GLU A 101 -24.16 -0.30 4.71
C GLU A 101 -25.04 0.69 5.50
N GLU A 102 -25.68 0.23 6.58
CA GLU A 102 -26.55 1.07 7.42
C GLU A 102 -25.78 2.11 8.24
N ILE A 103 -24.53 1.83 8.62
CA ILE A 103 -23.66 2.82 9.28
C ILE A 103 -23.25 3.87 8.23
N LEU A 104 -22.78 3.44 7.06
CA LEU A 104 -22.26 4.33 6.02
C LEU A 104 -23.34 5.27 5.46
N LYS A 105 -24.60 4.82 5.35
CA LYS A 105 -25.75 5.67 4.97
C LYS A 105 -26.02 6.82 5.95
N GLN A 106 -25.54 6.74 7.19
CA GLN A 106 -25.76 7.77 8.19
C GLN A 106 -24.76 8.94 8.06
N CYS A 107 -23.62 8.73 7.39
CA CYS A 107 -22.62 9.75 7.15
C CYS A 107 -23.22 10.96 6.43
N LYS A 108 -23.01 12.17 6.98
CA LYS A 108 -23.54 13.43 6.42
C LYS A 108 -22.48 14.24 5.68
N GLY A 109 -21.21 14.00 5.98
CA GLY A 109 -20.06 14.58 5.32
C GLY A 109 -19.43 13.60 4.33
N GLN A 110 -18.10 13.51 4.34
CA GLN A 110 -17.32 12.61 3.51
C GLN A 110 -17.07 11.25 4.18
N ILE A 111 -17.00 10.20 3.37
CA ILE A 111 -16.53 8.88 3.78
C ILE A 111 -15.10 8.74 3.27
N HIS A 112 -14.15 8.83 4.19
CA HIS A 112 -12.73 8.70 3.94
C HIS A 112 -12.31 7.25 4.13
N VAL A 113 -11.91 6.58 3.06
CA VAL A 113 -11.45 5.20 3.15
C VAL A 113 -9.93 5.19 3.17
N ILE A 114 -9.33 4.69 4.24
CA ILE A 114 -7.88 4.81 4.48
C ILE A 114 -7.24 3.49 4.86
N GLY A 115 -5.99 3.28 4.48
CA GLY A 115 -5.29 2.05 4.78
C GLY A 115 -3.81 2.05 4.40
N HIS A 116 -3.09 1.08 4.95
CA HIS A 116 -1.67 0.81 4.64
C HIS A 116 -1.47 -0.64 4.21
N SER A 117 -0.59 -0.90 3.24
CA SER A 117 -0.25 -2.26 2.79
C SER A 117 -1.48 -3.06 2.30
N LEU A 118 -1.79 -4.22 2.88
CA LEU A 118 -3.06 -4.91 2.67
C LEU A 118 -4.26 -3.98 2.90
N GLY A 119 -4.25 -3.22 3.99
CA GLY A 119 -5.30 -2.26 4.29
C GLY A 119 -5.46 -1.21 3.20
N ALA A 120 -4.36 -0.77 2.58
CA ALA A 120 -4.41 0.13 1.42
C ALA A 120 -5.12 -0.54 0.23
N ALA A 121 -4.78 -1.79 -0.10
CA ALA A 121 -5.43 -2.54 -1.16
C ALA A 121 -6.94 -2.77 -0.87
N THR A 122 -7.29 -3.12 0.37
CA THR A 122 -8.68 -3.27 0.78
C THR A 122 -9.43 -1.94 0.72
N SER A 123 -8.83 -0.83 1.17
CA SER A 123 -9.43 0.51 1.10
C SER A 123 -9.70 0.98 -0.33
N ILE A 124 -8.82 0.64 -1.27
CA ILE A 124 -9.06 0.81 -2.72
C ILE A 124 -10.28 0.01 -3.17
N GLY A 125 -10.36 -1.25 -2.76
CA GLY A 125 -11.52 -2.10 -3.04
C GLY A 125 -12.82 -1.50 -2.49
N VAL A 126 -12.85 -1.17 -1.20
CA VAL A 126 -14.02 -0.65 -0.48
C VAL A 126 -14.53 0.63 -1.12
N SER A 127 -13.63 1.59 -1.32
CA SER A 127 -14.01 2.88 -1.91
C SER A 127 -14.46 2.76 -3.37
N THR A 128 -13.90 1.83 -4.13
CA THR A 128 -14.36 1.54 -5.51
C THR A 128 -15.73 0.89 -5.53
N VAL A 129 -15.99 -0.07 -4.65
CA VAL A 129 -17.34 -0.67 -4.50
C VAL A 129 -18.33 0.42 -4.11
N LEU A 130 -18.01 1.27 -3.14
CA LEU A 130 -18.88 2.37 -2.72
C LEU A 130 -19.21 3.33 -3.86
N ARG A 131 -18.21 3.77 -4.63
CA ARG A 131 -18.44 4.75 -5.72
C ARG A 131 -19.04 4.14 -6.97
N LEU A 132 -18.54 2.99 -7.42
CA LEU A 132 -18.87 2.45 -8.74
C LEU A 132 -20.01 1.41 -8.70
N GLU A 133 -20.13 0.61 -7.64
CA GLU A 133 -21.26 -0.34 -7.49
C GLU A 133 -22.42 0.24 -6.68
N LYS A 134 -22.13 1.01 -5.62
CA LYS A 134 -23.16 1.57 -4.73
C LYS A 134 -23.48 3.05 -4.99
N HIS A 135 -22.78 3.68 -5.94
CA HIS A 135 -23.03 5.05 -6.41
C HIS A 135 -22.92 6.15 -5.34
N TYR A 136 -22.09 5.95 -4.30
CA TYR A 136 -21.77 7.00 -3.34
C TYR A 136 -20.93 8.09 -4.02
N THR A 137 -21.29 9.36 -3.81
CA THR A 137 -20.59 10.51 -4.40
C THR A 137 -19.64 11.20 -3.42
N ASN A 138 -19.83 11.00 -2.13
CA ASN A 138 -19.08 11.58 -1.01
C ASN A 138 -18.03 10.60 -0.45
N VAL A 139 -17.23 10.00 -1.33
CA VAL A 139 -16.18 9.03 -0.94
C VAL A 139 -14.87 9.47 -1.56
N ASP A 140 -13.83 9.52 -0.75
CA ASP A 140 -12.45 9.62 -1.19
C ASP A 140 -11.61 8.52 -0.54
N CYS A 141 -10.36 8.38 -0.99
CA CYS A 141 -9.49 7.32 -0.51
C CYS A 141 -8.04 7.78 -0.40
N TYR A 142 -7.41 7.51 0.74
CA TYR A 142 -6.02 7.87 1.01
C TYR A 142 -5.25 6.66 1.53
N ASN A 143 -4.30 6.21 0.72
CA ASN A 143 -3.65 4.93 0.95
C ASN A 143 -2.14 5.04 0.92
N PHE A 144 -1.50 4.16 1.68
CA PHE A 144 -0.05 4.12 1.83
C PHE A 144 0.45 2.73 1.47
N ALA A 145 1.43 2.65 0.58
CA ALA A 145 2.02 1.36 0.19
C ALA A 145 1.02 0.33 -0.38
N GLN A 146 0.06 0.76 -1.20
CA GLN A 146 -0.87 -0.18 -1.86
C GLN A 146 -0.09 -1.19 -2.72
N PHE A 147 -0.61 -2.40 -2.90
CA PHE A 147 -0.23 -3.25 -4.02
C PHE A 147 -1.25 -3.14 -5.17
N PRO A 148 -0.90 -3.55 -6.39
CA PRO A 148 -1.81 -3.49 -7.54
C PRO A 148 -3.08 -4.35 -7.37
N VAL A 149 -4.27 -3.76 -7.51
CA VAL A 149 -5.57 -4.44 -7.27
C VAL A 149 -6.40 -4.60 -8.54
N PHE A 150 -6.43 -3.60 -9.41
CA PHE A 150 -7.34 -3.54 -10.53
C PHE A 150 -6.63 -3.56 -11.87
N SER A 151 -7.29 -4.06 -12.90
CA SER A 151 -6.86 -3.82 -14.27
C SER A 151 -6.87 -2.32 -14.58
N LYS A 152 -6.11 -1.93 -15.61
CA LYS A 152 -5.90 -0.53 -15.97
C LYS A 152 -7.20 0.25 -16.16
N GLU A 153 -8.21 -0.37 -16.77
CA GLU A 153 -9.50 0.26 -17.09
C GLU A 153 -10.21 0.76 -15.83
N ILE A 154 -10.07 0.06 -14.71
CA ILE A 154 -10.69 0.44 -13.43
C ILE A 154 -9.77 1.36 -12.66
N ALA A 155 -8.48 1.06 -12.60
CA ALA A 155 -7.51 1.93 -11.92
C ALA A 155 -7.56 3.37 -12.47
N ASP A 156 -7.73 3.56 -13.78
CA ASP A 156 -7.85 4.89 -14.39
C ASP A 156 -9.10 5.66 -13.92
N GLN A 157 -10.20 4.98 -13.61
CA GLN A 157 -11.44 5.61 -13.10
C GLN A 157 -11.32 6.10 -11.65
N THR A 158 -10.28 5.64 -10.93
CA THR A 158 -10.08 5.99 -9.52
C THR A 158 -9.24 7.25 -9.32
N ARG A 159 -8.61 7.77 -10.39
CA ARG A 159 -7.60 8.84 -10.33
C ARG A 159 -8.14 10.12 -9.69
N ASP A 160 -9.43 10.43 -9.83
CA ASP A 160 -10.03 11.69 -9.38
C ASP A 160 -10.29 11.80 -7.88
N TRP A 161 -10.33 10.67 -7.18
CA TRP A 161 -10.83 10.62 -5.80
C TRP A 161 -10.03 9.68 -4.89
N MET A 162 -9.09 8.94 -5.45
CA MET A 162 -8.08 8.24 -4.69
C MET A 162 -6.73 8.93 -4.81
N THR A 163 -6.01 8.98 -3.69
CA THR A 163 -4.59 9.35 -3.64
C THR A 163 -3.82 8.24 -2.94
N SER A 164 -2.69 7.86 -3.52
CA SER A 164 -1.84 6.81 -2.95
C SER A 164 -0.41 7.27 -2.86
N VAL A 165 0.17 7.08 -1.69
CA VAL A 165 1.53 7.50 -1.36
C VAL A 165 2.42 6.26 -1.32
N ILE A 166 3.54 6.35 -2.03
CA ILE A 166 4.63 5.37 -2.03
C ILE A 166 5.87 6.04 -1.49
N TYR A 167 6.61 5.38 -0.59
CA TYR A 167 7.85 5.90 -0.02
C TYR A 167 9.07 5.14 -0.55
N GLY A 168 10.03 5.87 -1.11
CA GLY A 168 11.35 5.34 -1.47
C GLY A 168 11.28 4.12 -2.39
N GLU A 169 11.95 3.05 -1.98
CA GLU A 169 12.04 1.77 -2.66
C GLU A 169 11.02 0.74 -2.15
N ASP A 170 9.96 1.16 -1.43
CA ASP A 170 8.92 0.26 -0.93
C ASP A 170 8.52 -0.78 -1.99
N ILE A 171 8.62 -2.04 -1.59
CA ILE A 171 8.50 -3.16 -2.50
C ILE A 171 7.06 -3.49 -2.84
N VAL A 172 6.11 -3.22 -1.94
CA VAL A 172 4.72 -3.69 -2.06
C VAL A 172 4.02 -3.09 -3.29
N PRO A 173 4.14 -1.78 -3.58
CA PRO A 173 3.63 -1.21 -4.83
C PRO A 173 4.29 -1.76 -6.10
N LYS A 174 5.47 -2.38 -5.97
CA LYS A 174 6.21 -2.96 -7.08
C LYS A 174 5.87 -4.42 -7.33
N VAL A 175 5.07 -5.09 -6.49
CA VAL A 175 4.69 -6.51 -6.67
C VAL A 175 3.66 -6.63 -7.80
N THR A 176 4.12 -6.48 -9.03
CA THR A 176 3.36 -6.73 -10.28
C THR A 176 3.86 -8.01 -10.93
N ASN A 177 3.05 -8.64 -11.80
CA ASN A 177 3.50 -9.79 -12.60
C ASN A 177 4.79 -9.49 -13.37
N LYS A 178 4.90 -8.27 -13.93
CA LYS A 178 6.11 -7.79 -14.62
C LYS A 178 7.34 -7.77 -13.71
N ASN A 179 7.19 -7.30 -12.48
CA ASN A 179 8.32 -7.12 -11.57
C ASN A 179 8.68 -8.41 -10.79
N VAL A 180 7.72 -9.33 -10.59
CA VAL A 180 7.99 -10.66 -10.00
C VAL A 180 8.58 -11.62 -11.04
N SER A 181 8.21 -11.48 -12.32
CA SER A 181 8.77 -12.26 -13.43
C SER A 181 10.25 -11.97 -13.72
N MET A 182 10.72 -10.74 -13.44
CA MET A 182 12.11 -10.35 -13.73
C MET A 182 13.14 -11.09 -12.86
N PRO A 183 13.00 -11.18 -11.52
CA PRO A 183 13.81 -12.06 -10.68
C PRO A 183 13.67 -13.54 -11.06
N LEU A 184 12.47 -14.00 -11.41
CA LEU A 184 12.24 -15.38 -11.83
C LEU A 184 13.05 -15.73 -13.08
N ASN A 185 12.99 -14.90 -14.12
CA ASN A 185 13.74 -15.11 -15.37
C ASN A 185 15.26 -15.00 -15.18
N ALA A 186 15.71 -14.16 -14.25
CA ALA A 186 17.13 -13.99 -13.94
C ALA A 186 17.69 -15.13 -13.05
N MET A 187 16.92 -15.60 -12.07
CA MET A 187 17.37 -16.60 -11.09
C MET A 187 17.05 -18.03 -11.50
N ALA A 188 15.98 -18.24 -12.27
CA ALA A 188 15.51 -19.54 -12.75
C ALA A 188 15.33 -19.56 -14.28
N PRO A 189 16.40 -19.33 -15.07
CA PRO A 189 16.32 -19.41 -16.53
C PRO A 189 15.86 -20.80 -16.97
N PRO A 190 15.14 -20.92 -18.10
CA PRO A 190 14.72 -22.22 -18.63
C PRO A 190 15.92 -23.16 -18.80
N GLY A 191 15.85 -24.35 -18.21
CA GLY A 191 16.96 -25.30 -18.24
C GLY A 191 16.87 -26.40 -17.18
N PRO A 192 17.87 -27.31 -17.13
CA PRO A 192 17.84 -28.50 -16.26
C PRO A 192 17.79 -28.17 -14.75
N ASN A 193 18.21 -26.96 -14.36
CA ASN A 193 18.21 -26.52 -12.96
C ASN A 193 17.02 -25.63 -12.59
N GLN A 194 16.05 -25.43 -13.50
CA GLN A 194 14.96 -24.49 -13.31
C GLN A 194 14.11 -24.81 -12.07
N ALA A 195 13.83 -26.09 -11.81
CA ALA A 195 13.07 -26.52 -10.64
C ALA A 195 13.77 -26.17 -9.31
N GLN A 196 15.09 -26.36 -9.24
CA GLN A 196 15.89 -26.01 -8.05
C GLN A 196 15.93 -24.49 -7.85
N ALA A 197 16.04 -23.73 -8.94
CA ALA A 197 16.02 -22.28 -8.90
C ALA A 197 14.65 -21.71 -8.48
N ILE A 198 13.54 -22.29 -8.98
CA ILE A 198 12.18 -21.96 -8.53
C ILE A 198 12.04 -22.24 -7.03
N GLN A 199 12.57 -23.36 -6.53
CA GLN A 199 12.54 -23.65 -5.10
C GLN A 199 13.32 -22.64 -4.25
N GLY A 200 14.49 -22.17 -4.74
CA GLY A 200 15.25 -21.10 -4.11
C GLY A 200 14.54 -19.74 -4.14
N LEU A 201 13.77 -19.46 -5.19
CA LEU A 201 12.95 -18.25 -5.26
C LEU A 201 11.79 -18.33 -4.26
N LYS A 202 11.09 -19.48 -4.18
CA LYS A 202 10.01 -19.70 -3.21
C LYS A 202 10.49 -19.44 -1.78
N SER A 203 11.66 -19.97 -1.40
CA SER A 203 12.22 -19.73 -0.06
C SER A 203 12.59 -18.28 0.18
N THR A 204 13.06 -17.57 -0.85
CA THR A 204 13.37 -16.14 -0.79
C THR A 204 12.10 -15.30 -0.58
N ILE A 205 11.04 -15.55 -1.36
CA ILE A 205 9.75 -14.86 -1.21
C ILE A 205 9.16 -15.14 0.18
N ALA A 206 9.18 -16.40 0.62
CA ALA A 206 8.70 -16.77 1.95
C ALA A 206 9.45 -16.02 3.07
N GLY A 207 10.78 -15.94 2.98
CA GLY A 207 11.59 -15.18 3.95
C GLY A 207 11.29 -13.69 3.95
N MET A 208 11.06 -13.08 2.78
CA MET A 208 10.67 -11.66 2.68
C MET A 208 9.31 -11.40 3.32
N MET A 209 8.32 -12.25 3.04
CA MET A 209 6.98 -12.11 3.62
C MET A 209 7.03 -12.32 5.14
N GLN A 210 7.81 -13.30 5.63
CA GLN A 210 8.05 -13.47 7.07
C GLN A 210 8.69 -12.23 7.71
N ASN A 211 9.65 -11.57 7.05
CA ASN A 211 10.28 -10.35 7.56
C ASN A 211 9.31 -9.15 7.59
N ILE A 212 8.43 -9.04 6.60
CA ILE A 212 7.36 -8.03 6.59
C ILE A 212 6.46 -8.26 7.81
N VAL A 213 6.00 -9.49 8.03
CA VAL A 213 5.14 -9.89 9.16
C VAL A 213 5.80 -9.62 10.51
N ALA A 214 7.03 -10.09 10.69
CA ALA A 214 7.76 -9.91 11.94
C ALA A 214 7.97 -8.43 12.28
N GLY A 215 8.24 -7.58 11.28
CA GLY A 215 8.39 -6.15 11.51
C GLY A 215 7.09 -5.38 11.77
N GLN A 216 5.93 -5.98 11.52
CA GLN A 216 4.62 -5.49 11.98
C GLN A 216 4.32 -5.91 13.44
N GLY A 217 5.30 -6.44 14.17
CA GLY A 217 5.17 -6.82 15.58
C GLY A 217 4.64 -8.24 15.81
N VAL A 218 4.48 -9.03 14.76
CA VAL A 218 4.00 -10.42 14.86
C VAL A 218 5.17 -11.32 15.24
N THR A 219 5.31 -11.58 16.54
CA THR A 219 6.39 -12.42 17.09
C THR A 219 5.93 -13.82 17.49
N ASP A 220 4.63 -14.10 17.40
CA ASP A 220 4.07 -15.40 17.76
C ASP A 220 4.49 -16.49 16.76
N LYS A 221 5.17 -17.52 17.25
CA LYS A 221 5.71 -18.59 16.40
C LYS A 221 4.62 -19.39 15.70
N GLN A 222 3.46 -19.56 16.34
CA GLN A 222 2.36 -20.31 15.73
C GLN A 222 1.76 -19.51 14.58
N GLN A 223 1.56 -18.20 14.74
CA GLN A 223 1.11 -17.32 13.66
C GLN A 223 2.12 -17.29 12.50
N LEU A 224 3.42 -17.16 12.77
CA LEU A 224 4.45 -17.21 11.73
C LEU A 224 4.45 -18.53 10.96
N ASN A 225 4.25 -19.65 11.66
CA ASN A 225 4.13 -20.97 11.01
C ASN A 225 2.87 -21.08 10.16
N ASN A 226 1.73 -20.55 10.63
CA ASN A 226 0.49 -20.54 9.86
C ASN A 226 0.64 -19.71 8.57
N VAL A 227 1.27 -18.52 8.67
CA VAL A 227 1.59 -17.69 7.50
C VAL A 227 2.48 -18.47 6.52
N ALA A 228 3.53 -19.12 7.02
CA ALA A 228 4.43 -19.94 6.19
C ALA A 228 3.69 -21.08 5.46
N ALA A 229 2.72 -21.71 6.10
CA ALA A 229 1.92 -22.77 5.50
C ALA A 229 1.00 -22.24 4.37
N VAL A 230 0.34 -21.10 4.58
CA VAL A 230 -0.46 -20.45 3.52
C VAL A 230 0.42 -20.09 2.32
N LEU A 231 1.62 -19.56 2.61
CA LEU A 231 2.59 -19.21 1.57
C LEU A 231 3.00 -20.43 0.76
N ASP A 232 3.38 -21.53 1.40
CA ASP A 232 3.84 -22.73 0.69
C ASP A 232 2.80 -23.25 -0.31
N VAL A 233 1.52 -23.27 0.09
CA VAL A 233 0.40 -23.71 -0.75
C VAL A 233 0.14 -22.75 -1.92
N LYS A 234 0.34 -21.44 -1.74
CA LYS A 234 -0.03 -20.41 -2.73
C LYS A 234 1.14 -19.90 -3.56
N LEU A 235 2.38 -20.19 -3.17
CA LEU A 235 3.60 -19.76 -3.86
C LEU A 235 3.69 -20.30 -5.30
N ASP A 236 3.13 -21.48 -5.57
CA ASP A 236 3.06 -22.02 -6.93
C ASP A 236 2.29 -21.09 -7.87
N LYS A 237 1.17 -20.52 -7.41
CA LYS A 237 0.40 -19.56 -8.21
C LYS A 237 1.17 -18.27 -8.45
N LEU A 238 1.91 -17.77 -7.45
CA LEU A 238 2.76 -16.58 -7.62
C LEU A 238 3.85 -16.82 -8.67
N VAL A 239 4.47 -18.00 -8.67
CA VAL A 239 5.45 -18.41 -9.69
C VAL A 239 4.78 -18.53 -11.06
N GLU A 240 3.59 -19.11 -11.15
CA GLU A 240 2.84 -19.22 -12.41
C GLU A 240 2.51 -17.84 -12.99
N MET A 241 2.04 -16.89 -12.17
CA MET A 241 1.78 -15.51 -12.58
C MET A 241 3.04 -14.78 -13.06
N ALA A 242 4.18 -15.08 -12.46
CA ALA A 242 5.47 -14.57 -12.90
C ALA A 242 5.93 -15.21 -14.23
N THR A 243 5.45 -16.39 -14.61
CA THR A 243 5.74 -16.97 -15.94
C THR A 243 4.81 -16.49 -17.05
N ASN A 244 3.56 -16.13 -16.72
CA ASN A 244 2.51 -15.78 -17.68
C ASN A 244 2.06 -14.33 -17.48
N VAL A 245 2.67 -13.39 -18.19
CA VAL A 245 2.30 -11.96 -18.11
C VAL A 245 0.93 -11.73 -18.74
N ASP A 246 -0.13 -11.65 -17.91
CA ASP A 246 -1.48 -11.24 -18.36
C ASP A 246 -1.42 -9.76 -18.81
N PRO A 247 -1.82 -9.41 -20.05
CA PRO A 247 -1.95 -8.02 -20.48
C PRO A 247 -2.88 -7.18 -19.59
N GLN A 248 -3.81 -7.82 -18.88
CA GLN A 248 -4.71 -7.21 -17.89
C GLN A 248 -4.19 -7.36 -16.44
N SER A 249 -2.87 -7.50 -16.28
CA SER A 249 -2.23 -7.53 -14.96
C SER A 249 -2.68 -6.32 -14.13
N PRO A 250 -2.91 -6.50 -12.82
CA PRO A 250 -3.29 -5.39 -11.96
C PRO A 250 -2.24 -4.27 -11.95
N THR A 251 -2.72 -3.04 -11.85
CA THR A 251 -1.91 -1.81 -11.75
C THR A 251 -2.31 -1.03 -10.49
N LEU A 252 -1.52 -0.01 -10.15
CA LEU A 252 -1.79 0.82 -8.97
C LEU A 252 -2.95 1.79 -9.24
N SER A 253 -3.76 2.04 -8.21
CA SER A 253 -4.98 2.85 -8.29
C SER A 253 -4.78 4.24 -7.69
N GLY A 254 -5.56 5.21 -8.18
CA GLY A 254 -5.54 6.59 -7.71
C GLY A 254 -4.37 7.42 -8.24
N THR A 255 -4.30 8.68 -7.84
CA THR A 255 -3.13 9.51 -8.13
C THR A 255 -1.96 9.04 -7.28
N LEU A 256 -0.87 8.64 -7.95
CA LEU A 256 0.28 8.01 -7.32
C LEU A 256 1.35 9.03 -7.03
N LEU A 257 1.66 9.19 -5.75
CA LEU A 257 2.64 10.13 -5.23
C LEU A 257 3.82 9.35 -4.67
N HIS A 258 5.03 9.75 -5.04
CA HIS A 258 6.28 9.12 -4.63
C HIS A 258 7.07 10.08 -3.76
N VAL A 259 7.26 9.71 -2.50
CA VAL A 259 8.14 10.42 -1.57
C VAL A 259 9.54 9.85 -1.71
N VAL A 260 10.45 10.63 -2.29
CA VAL A 260 11.85 10.23 -2.50
C VAL A 260 12.78 10.96 -1.56
N GLN A 261 13.71 10.20 -0.95
CA GLN A 261 14.79 10.75 -0.16
C GLN A 261 16.01 11.01 -1.06
N ARG A 262 16.56 12.23 -1.02
CA ARG A 262 17.79 12.62 -1.74
C ARG A 262 18.80 13.20 -0.78
N THR A 263 19.95 12.55 -0.66
CA THR A 263 21.08 13.09 0.11
C THR A 263 22.05 13.75 -0.85
N ASP A 264 22.26 15.05 -0.67
CA ASP A 264 23.29 15.78 -1.41
C ASP A 264 24.67 15.28 -0.97
N TYR A 265 25.50 14.87 -1.94
CA TYR A 265 26.79 14.23 -1.68
C TYR A 265 27.79 15.17 -1.00
N TRP A 266 27.75 16.45 -1.36
CA TRP A 266 28.74 17.44 -0.92
C TRP A 266 28.45 17.97 0.47
N THR A 267 27.17 18.16 0.78
CA THR A 267 26.71 18.73 2.05
C THR A 267 26.27 17.67 3.05
N GLY A 268 26.01 16.43 2.61
CA GLY A 268 25.39 15.38 3.41
C GLY A 268 23.93 15.68 3.78
N VAL A 269 23.34 16.75 3.23
CA VAL A 269 21.98 17.16 3.59
C VAL A 269 20.97 16.28 2.89
N THR A 270 20.16 15.58 3.70
CA THR A 270 19.04 14.77 3.22
C THR A 270 17.79 15.63 3.03
N SER A 271 17.26 15.69 1.82
CA SER A 271 15.99 16.31 1.45
C SER A 271 14.97 15.25 1.04
N TYR A 272 13.69 15.60 1.10
CA TYR A 272 12.58 14.73 0.74
C TYR A 272 11.73 15.47 -0.29
N HIS A 273 11.35 14.78 -1.36
CA HIS A 273 10.62 15.36 -2.48
C HIS A 273 9.40 14.50 -2.80
N VAL A 274 8.30 15.16 -3.19
CA VAL A 274 7.09 14.50 -3.65
C VAL A 274 7.06 14.62 -5.17
N ILE A 275 7.15 13.49 -5.86
CA ILE A 275 7.13 13.42 -7.32
C ILE A 275 6.05 12.43 -7.78
N PRO A 276 5.61 12.46 -9.05
CA PRO A 276 4.75 11.40 -9.58
C PRO A 276 5.47 10.04 -9.51
N TYR A 277 4.76 9.00 -9.08
CA TYR A 277 5.32 7.65 -9.07
C TYR A 277 5.39 7.06 -10.48
N ASP A 278 6.56 6.54 -10.85
CA ASP A 278 6.74 5.80 -12.10
C ASP A 278 6.48 4.30 -11.89
N GLU A 279 5.34 3.82 -12.40
CA GLU A 279 4.94 2.41 -12.36
C GLU A 279 5.90 1.49 -13.14
N ASN A 280 6.81 2.04 -13.96
CA ASN A 280 7.84 1.27 -14.67
C ASN A 280 9.14 1.09 -13.89
N MET A 281 9.27 1.68 -12.69
CA MET A 281 10.42 1.42 -11.83
C MET A 281 10.53 -0.07 -11.51
N GLY A 282 11.59 -0.68 -12.01
CA GLY A 282 11.91 -2.08 -11.74
C GLY A 282 12.35 -2.31 -10.28
N ILE A 283 12.48 -3.58 -9.93
CA ILE A 283 13.06 -4.02 -8.66
C ILE A 283 14.49 -4.48 -8.94
N ASN A 284 15.48 -3.88 -8.29
CA ASN A 284 16.82 -4.46 -8.20
C ASN A 284 17.03 -5.12 -6.84
N PHE A 285 17.99 -6.05 -6.73
CA PHE A 285 18.20 -6.85 -5.52
C PHE A 285 18.47 -6.00 -4.26
N PHE A 286 19.17 -4.89 -4.40
CA PHE A 286 19.45 -3.99 -3.27
C PHE A 286 18.21 -3.19 -2.85
N GLY A 287 17.46 -2.69 -3.83
CA GLY A 287 16.17 -2.04 -3.66
C GLY A 287 15.13 -2.95 -3.03
N LEU A 288 15.20 -4.26 -3.29
CA LEU A 288 14.34 -5.25 -2.64
C LEU A 288 14.58 -5.32 -1.12
N MET A 289 15.84 -5.37 -0.67
CA MET A 289 16.15 -5.40 0.76
C MET A 289 15.78 -4.11 1.48
N ILE A 290 16.07 -2.96 0.85
CA ILE A 290 15.68 -1.64 1.37
C ILE A 290 14.16 -1.48 1.38
N GLY A 291 13.50 -1.93 0.33
CA GLY A 291 12.06 -1.78 0.12
C GLY A 291 11.24 -2.49 1.18
N VAL A 292 11.66 -3.69 1.63
CA VAL A 292 11.02 -4.38 2.76
C VAL A 292 11.09 -3.53 4.04
N GLN A 293 12.22 -2.87 4.29
CA GLN A 293 12.36 -2.00 5.47
C GLN A 293 11.54 -0.71 5.34
N GLN A 294 11.46 -0.13 4.14
CA GLN A 294 10.72 1.12 3.92
C GLN A 294 9.20 0.93 3.89
N HIS A 295 8.74 -0.32 3.83
CA HIS A 295 7.31 -0.65 3.82
C HIS A 295 6.57 -0.32 5.12
N TYR A 296 7.25 -0.21 6.28
CA TYR A 296 6.55 0.01 7.55
C TYR A 296 5.87 1.38 7.63
N ILE A 297 4.62 1.41 8.10
CA ILE A 297 3.77 2.62 8.16
C ILE A 297 4.42 3.79 8.92
N LYS A 298 5.21 3.50 9.97
CA LYS A 298 5.96 4.52 10.73
C LYS A 298 6.89 5.37 9.85
N PHE A 299 7.44 4.80 8.79
CA PHE A 299 8.31 5.54 7.89
C PHE A 299 7.52 6.51 7.02
N TYR A 300 6.29 6.16 6.62
CA TYR A 300 5.39 7.06 5.89
C TYR A 300 5.06 8.32 6.70
N SER A 301 4.76 8.18 8.00
CA SER A 301 4.56 9.35 8.88
C SER A 301 5.82 10.20 8.98
N GLN A 302 6.97 9.60 9.27
CA GLN A 302 8.24 10.32 9.41
C GLN A 302 8.64 11.08 8.14
N VAL A 303 8.45 10.48 6.97
CA VAL A 303 8.90 11.07 5.70
C VAL A 303 7.95 12.16 5.24
N LEU A 304 6.65 12.04 5.52
CA LEU A 304 5.69 13.10 5.25
C LEU A 304 5.93 14.31 6.15
N HIS A 305 6.29 14.14 7.43
CA HIS A 305 6.76 15.28 8.22
C HIS A 305 7.96 15.98 7.56
N LYS A 306 9.00 15.21 7.19
CA LYS A 306 10.25 15.77 6.64
C LYS A 306 10.16 16.34 5.23
N ALA A 307 9.28 15.82 4.38
CA ALA A 307 9.05 16.31 3.02
C ALA A 307 8.58 17.76 2.99
N TYR A 308 7.82 18.16 4.00
CA TYR A 308 7.24 19.49 4.05
C TYR A 308 8.04 20.47 4.92
N ASP A 309 8.66 20.02 6.01
CA ASP A 309 9.37 20.92 6.93
C ASP A 309 10.61 21.60 6.29
N LYS A 310 11.11 21.09 5.14
CA LYS A 310 12.23 21.69 4.40
C LYS A 310 11.84 22.64 3.27
N GLN A 311 10.57 22.70 2.88
CA GLN A 311 10.11 23.69 1.89
C GLN A 311 10.02 25.10 2.48
N GLU A 312 10.04 25.25 3.82
CA GLU A 312 10.07 26.54 4.51
C GLU A 312 11.49 27.03 4.88
N ALA A 313 12.55 26.30 4.49
CA ALA A 313 13.91 26.78 4.76
C ALA A 313 14.19 28.05 3.92
N PRO A 314 14.63 29.16 4.54
CA PRO A 314 14.92 30.39 3.81
C PRO A 314 15.97 30.12 2.74
N ALA A 315 15.77 30.69 1.54
CA ALA A 315 16.68 30.59 0.42
C ALA A 315 18.14 30.71 0.91
N ALA A 316 18.94 29.67 0.69
CA ALA A 316 20.36 29.73 0.98
C ALA A 316 20.91 30.97 0.27
N LYS A 317 21.45 31.92 1.04
CA LYS A 317 22.14 33.08 0.48
C LYS A 317 23.19 32.54 -0.48
N GLU A 318 23.14 32.98 -1.74
CA GLU A 318 24.16 32.66 -2.72
C GLU A 318 25.54 32.90 -2.09
N PRO A 319 26.51 32.00 -2.30
CA PRO A 319 27.86 32.24 -1.86
C PRO A 319 28.33 33.51 -2.57
N THR A 320 28.55 34.57 -1.79
CA THR A 320 29.17 35.79 -2.29
C THR A 320 30.51 35.41 -2.90
N ALA A 321 30.59 35.50 -4.23
CA ALA A 321 31.83 35.38 -4.96
C ALA A 321 32.79 36.47 -4.44
N GLY A 322 33.75 36.05 -3.65
CA GLY A 322 34.80 36.87 -3.06
C GLY A 322 36.05 36.03 -2.90
N LEU A 323 36.55 35.50 -4.02
CA LEU A 323 37.96 35.14 -4.14
C LEU A 323 38.67 36.41 -4.62
N ASP A 324 39.06 37.25 -3.67
CA ASP A 324 40.15 38.19 -3.90
C ASP A 324 41.43 37.35 -4.04
N LEU A 325 41.95 37.33 -5.27
CA LEU A 325 43.30 36.90 -5.57
C LEU A 325 44.21 38.11 -5.40
N ASP A 326 44.95 38.16 -4.30
CA ASP A 326 46.22 38.89 -4.15
C ASP A 326 47.32 37.91 -3.73
#